data_AF-A0A133ZWF8-F1
#
_entry.id   AF-A0A133ZWF8-F1
#
_cell.length_a   1.000
_cell.length_b   1.000
_cell.length_c   1.000
_cell.angle_alpha   90.00
_cell.angle_beta   90.00
_cell.angle_gamma   90.00
#
_symmetry.space_group_name_H-M   'P 1'
#
loop_
_entity.id
_entity.type
_entity.pdbx_description
1 polymer ?
#
loop_
_entity_poly.entity_id
_entity_poly.type
_entity_poly.pdbx_seq_one_letter_code
_entity_poly.pdbx_strand_id
1 'polypeptide(L)'
;MKEEDIQKLNEYYEMRDKYKLLNLLLKQEVFPIKDSYISYLKRDKSAINRNPATVDRIVGILYEMGINKIIDRTTAPKETNRQIGPLFKNWIDRGTIGCAVTKSENEFLEYDGNIIFNSSDRAMQTFAKNHLGYLREKGLDFIGKFNKKIARSL
;
A
#
# COMPACT_ATOMS: atom_id res chain seq x y z
N MET A 1 -8.78 12.92 14.48
CA MET A 1 -10.26 12.90 14.64
C MET A 1 -10.66 14.05 15.55
N LYS A 2 -11.79 14.73 15.28
CA LYS A 2 -12.26 15.82 16.14
C LYS A 2 -13.02 15.28 17.35
N GLU A 3 -13.14 16.06 18.41
CA GLU A 3 -13.85 15.68 19.64
C GLU A 3 -15.34 15.39 19.38
N GLU A 4 -15.99 16.19 18.53
CA GLU A 4 -17.36 15.96 18.03
C GLU A 4 -17.52 14.62 17.30
N ASP A 5 -16.49 14.19 16.55
CA ASP A 5 -16.52 12.90 15.85
C ASP A 5 -16.38 11.74 16.84
N ILE A 6 -15.59 11.89 17.91
CA ILE A 6 -15.48 10.88 18.97
C ILE A 6 -16.83 10.68 19.66
N GLN A 7 -17.54 11.76 19.97
CA GLN A 7 -18.86 11.68 20.61
C GLN A 7 -19.88 10.94 19.72
N LYS A 8 -19.95 11.29 18.43
CA LYS A 8 -20.80 10.60 17.45
C LYS A 8 -20.40 9.14 17.27
N LEU A 9 -19.09 8.86 17.29
CA LEU A 9 -18.58 7.50 17.16
C LEU A 9 -19.07 6.63 18.33
N ASN A 10 -18.97 7.14 19.56
CA ASN A 10 -19.48 6.45 20.75
C ASN A 10 -20.99 6.20 20.65
N GLU A 11 -21.77 7.23 20.26
CA GLU A 11 -23.21 7.09 20.07
C GLU A 11 -23.55 5.98 19.06
N TYR A 12 -22.94 6.00 17.87
CA TYR A 12 -23.19 4.99 16.83
C TYR A 12 -22.70 3.60 17.22
N TYR A 13 -21.64 3.51 18.03
CA TYR A 13 -21.12 2.26 18.55
C TYR A 13 -22.10 1.62 19.54
N GLU A 14 -22.59 2.38 20.51
CA GLU A 14 -23.57 1.93 21.51
C GLU A 14 -24.92 1.58 20.88
N MET A 15 -25.41 2.40 19.95
CA MET A 15 -26.65 2.13 19.20
C MET A 15 -26.51 0.97 18.21
N ARG A 16 -25.31 0.41 18.04
CA ARG A 16 -25.00 -0.61 17.02
C ARG A 16 -25.38 -0.18 15.59
N ASP A 17 -25.31 1.12 15.29
CA ASP A 17 -25.61 1.66 13.96
C ASP A 17 -24.41 1.46 13.02
N LYS A 18 -24.35 0.27 12.42
CA LYS A 18 -23.25 -0.17 11.56
C LYS A 18 -22.94 0.79 10.41
N TYR A 19 -23.97 1.39 9.81
CA TYR A 19 -23.81 2.25 8.65
C TYR A 19 -23.26 3.61 9.04
N LYS A 20 -23.78 4.22 10.12
CA LYS A 20 -23.25 5.51 10.58
C LYS A 20 -21.84 5.38 11.16
N LEU A 21 -21.59 4.31 11.93
CA LEU A 21 -20.26 4.00 12.46
C LEU A 21 -19.22 3.89 11.34
N LEU A 22 -19.49 3.05 10.34
CA LEU A 22 -18.57 2.83 9.23
C LEU A 22 -18.38 4.10 8.38
N ASN A 23 -19.45 4.83 8.08
CA ASN A 23 -19.36 6.08 7.32
C ASN A 23 -18.55 7.17 8.03
N LEU A 24 -18.62 7.24 9.36
CA LEU A 24 -17.81 8.18 10.14
C LEU A 24 -16.33 7.81 10.10
N LEU A 25 -16.00 6.52 10.30
CA LEU A 25 -14.62 6.02 10.27
C LEU A 25 -13.98 6.13 8.87
N LEU A 26 -14.76 5.92 7.80
CA LEU A 26 -14.25 6.06 6.42
C LEU A 26 -13.84 7.50 6.06
N LYS A 27 -14.37 8.51 6.75
CA LYS A 27 -13.97 9.92 6.59
C LYS A 27 -12.65 10.25 7.27
N GLN A 28 -12.23 9.44 8.23
CA GLN A 28 -10.99 9.66 8.96
C GLN A 28 -9.78 9.31 8.09
N GLU A 29 -8.67 10.01 8.33
CA GLU A 29 -7.45 9.83 7.56
C GLU A 29 -6.91 8.39 7.68
N VAL A 30 -6.81 7.92 8.92
CA VAL A 30 -6.42 6.55 9.26
C VAL A 30 -7.65 5.74 9.60
N PHE A 31 -7.77 4.55 8.99
CA PHE A 31 -8.84 3.61 9.33
C PHE A 31 -8.30 2.61 10.36
N PRO A 32 -9.09 2.22 11.38
CA PRO A 32 -8.59 1.45 12.53
C PRO A 32 -8.13 0.02 12.21
N ILE A 33 -8.59 -0.55 11.08
CA ILE A 33 -8.20 -1.89 10.61
C ILE A 33 -7.53 -1.84 9.24
N LYS A 34 -6.62 -2.77 8.99
CA LYS A 34 -6.00 -3.00 7.68
C LYS A 34 -6.84 -4.03 6.94
N ASP A 35 -7.69 -3.57 6.01
CA ASP A 35 -8.52 -4.42 5.18
C ASP A 35 -8.56 -3.84 3.75
N SER A 36 -8.33 -4.69 2.75
CA SER A 36 -8.22 -4.27 1.35
C SER A 36 -9.52 -3.65 0.83
N TYR A 37 -10.67 -4.06 1.36
CA TYR A 37 -11.98 -3.56 0.96
C TYR A 37 -12.24 -2.13 1.45
N ILE A 38 -11.56 -1.66 2.50
CA ILE A 38 -11.68 -0.28 2.99
C ILE A 38 -11.26 0.73 1.94
N SER A 39 -10.21 0.42 1.17
CA SER A 39 -9.75 1.29 0.08
C SER A 39 -10.79 1.39 -1.04
N TYR A 40 -11.56 0.32 -1.27
CA TYR A 40 -12.68 0.32 -2.20
C TYR A 40 -13.86 1.13 -1.64
N LEU A 41 -14.24 0.93 -0.37
CA LEU A 41 -15.31 1.68 0.30
C LEU A 41 -15.05 3.18 0.38
N LYS A 42 -13.77 3.59 0.57
CA LYS A 42 -13.39 5.01 0.55
C LYS A 42 -13.61 5.65 -0.83
N ARG A 43 -13.48 4.87 -1.92
CA ARG A 43 -13.69 5.34 -3.30
C ARG A 43 -15.16 5.36 -3.69
N ASP A 44 -15.91 4.32 -3.31
CA ASP A 44 -17.33 4.17 -3.63
C ASP A 44 -18.16 4.00 -2.36
N LYS A 45 -18.78 5.10 -1.90
CA LYS A 45 -19.65 5.10 -0.72
C LYS A 45 -20.93 4.27 -0.91
N SER A 46 -21.39 4.10 -2.14
CA SER A 46 -22.59 3.28 -2.43
C SER A 46 -22.32 1.79 -2.22
N ALA A 47 -21.05 1.37 -2.26
CA ALA A 47 -20.65 -0.01 -2.07
C ALA A 47 -21.00 -0.58 -0.68
N ILE A 48 -21.17 0.29 0.32
CA ILE A 48 -21.64 -0.08 1.66
C ILE A 48 -23.05 -0.72 1.57
N ASN A 49 -23.93 -0.18 0.74
CA ASN A 49 -25.30 -0.68 0.60
C ASN A 49 -25.39 -1.90 -0.34
N ARG A 50 -24.47 -2.02 -1.30
CA ARG A 50 -24.46 -3.14 -2.27
C ARG A 50 -23.93 -4.44 -1.69
N ASN A 51 -23.11 -4.38 -0.64
CA ASN A 51 -22.45 -5.56 -0.08
C ASN A 51 -22.56 -5.61 1.46
N PRO A 52 -23.76 -5.87 2.00
CA PRO A 52 -24.03 -5.84 3.43
C PRO A 52 -23.21 -6.88 4.21
N ALA A 53 -22.97 -8.06 3.63
CA ALA A 53 -22.15 -9.10 4.28
C ALA A 53 -20.71 -8.62 4.56
N THR A 54 -20.14 -7.84 3.65
CA THR A 54 -18.80 -7.27 3.87
C THR A 54 -18.79 -6.18 4.93
N VAL A 55 -19.84 -5.37 4.99
CA VAL A 55 -20.04 -4.37 6.04
C VAL A 55 -20.15 -5.05 7.40
N ASP A 56 -20.95 -6.11 7.51
CA ASP A 56 -21.15 -6.84 8.75
C ASP A 56 -19.84 -7.48 9.24
N ARG A 57 -19.05 -8.05 8.32
CA ARG A 57 -17.71 -8.57 8.66
C ARG A 57 -16.78 -7.48 9.19
N ILE A 58 -16.70 -6.33 8.51
CA ILE A 58 -15.83 -5.21 8.92
C ILE A 58 -16.26 -4.68 10.29
N VAL A 59 -17.57 -4.47 10.47
CA VAL A 59 -18.14 -3.93 11.70
C VAL A 59 -18.03 -4.94 12.85
N GLY A 60 -18.14 -6.24 12.58
CA GLY A 60 -17.85 -7.31 13.56
C GLY A 60 -16.43 -7.20 14.12
N ILE A 61 -15.43 -7.03 13.25
CA ILE A 61 -14.03 -6.82 13.67
C ILE A 61 -13.88 -5.54 14.52
N LEU A 62 -14.58 -4.46 14.15
CA LEU A 62 -14.58 -3.23 14.94
C LEU A 62 -15.16 -3.45 16.34
N TYR A 63 -16.27 -4.19 16.45
CA TYR A 63 -16.88 -4.50 17.74
C TYR A 63 -16.01 -5.41 18.60
N GLU A 64 -15.35 -6.40 18.01
CA GLU A 64 -14.37 -7.25 18.71
C GLU A 64 -13.16 -6.45 19.21
N MET A 65 -12.74 -5.44 18.43
CA MET A 65 -11.62 -4.56 18.80
C MET A 65 -11.95 -3.67 20.01
N GLY A 66 -13.19 -3.20 20.12
CA GLY A 66 -13.63 -2.29 21.17
C GLY A 66 -13.37 -0.81 20.85
N ILE A 67 -14.24 0.05 21.36
CA ILE A 67 -14.30 1.48 21.02
C ILE A 67 -13.00 2.25 21.33
N ASN A 68 -12.36 1.97 22.47
CA ASN A 68 -11.11 2.64 22.86
C ASN A 68 -10.00 2.38 21.82
N LYS A 69 -9.82 1.12 21.41
CA LYS A 69 -8.82 0.76 20.39
C LYS A 69 -9.16 1.33 19.01
N ILE A 70 -10.45 1.44 18.67
CA ILE A 70 -10.88 2.12 17.44
C ILE A 70 -10.41 3.57 17.46
N ILE A 71 -10.67 4.30 18.55
CA ILE A 71 -10.28 5.71 18.70
C ILE A 71 -8.76 5.82 18.60
N ASP A 72 -8.00 5.04 19.37
CA ASP A 72 -6.53 5.05 19.39
C ASP A 72 -5.92 4.81 18.00
N ARG A 73 -6.42 3.81 17.27
CA ARG A 73 -5.91 3.48 15.93
C ARG A 73 -6.29 4.52 14.88
N THR A 74 -7.43 5.19 15.05
CA THR A 74 -7.94 6.22 14.13
C THR A 74 -7.26 7.57 14.36
N THR A 75 -6.82 7.86 15.59
CA THR A 75 -6.07 9.07 15.95
C THR A 75 -4.55 8.91 15.78
N ALA A 76 -4.06 7.67 15.63
CA ALA A 76 -2.66 7.40 15.36
C ALA A 76 -2.17 8.16 14.11
N PRO A 77 -0.92 8.63 14.11
CA PRO A 77 -0.32 9.21 12.92
C PRO A 77 -0.31 8.19 11.79
N LYS A 78 -0.56 8.65 10.56
CA LYS A 78 -0.50 7.80 9.37
C LYS A 78 0.87 7.12 9.31
N GLU A 79 0.87 5.79 9.36
CA GLU A 79 2.09 5.01 9.14
C GLU A 79 2.69 5.43 7.79
N THR A 80 3.87 6.03 7.84
CA THR A 80 4.62 6.39 6.65
C THR A 80 5.12 5.09 6.01
N ASN A 81 4.38 4.59 5.01
CA ASN A 81 4.81 3.53 4.09
C ASN A 81 6.13 3.86 3.33
N ARG A 82 6.76 5.01 3.60
CA ARG A 82 8.04 5.44 3.04
C ARG A 82 9.23 4.57 3.47
N GLN A 83 9.12 3.77 4.53
CA GLN A 83 10.20 2.84 4.93
C GLN A 83 10.28 1.59 4.03
N ILE A 84 9.16 1.14 3.45
CA ILE A 84 9.12 -0.13 2.70
C ILE A 84 9.98 -0.04 1.43
N GLY A 85 10.00 1.08 0.73
CA GLY A 85 10.81 1.26 -0.49
C GLY A 85 12.32 1.04 -0.24
N PRO A 86 12.95 1.79 0.68
CA PRO A 86 14.35 1.57 1.06
C PRO A 86 14.62 0.16 1.60
N LEU A 87 13.70 -0.40 2.41
CA LEU A 87 13.85 -1.77 2.92
C LEU A 87 13.79 -2.83 1.82
N PHE A 88 12.93 -2.64 0.82
CA PHE A 88 12.80 -3.54 -0.33
C PHE A 88 14.05 -3.51 -1.21
N LYS A 89 14.60 -2.31 -1.50
CA LYS A 89 15.88 -2.19 -2.22
C LYS A 89 17.03 -2.84 -1.45
N ASN A 90 17.10 -2.64 -0.14
CA ASN A 90 18.11 -3.28 0.70
C ASN A 90 17.94 -4.82 0.73
N TRP A 91 16.70 -5.31 0.68
CA TRP A 91 16.41 -6.74 0.63
C TRP A 91 16.83 -7.39 -0.69
N ILE A 92 16.66 -6.68 -1.81
CA ILE A 92 17.17 -7.09 -3.13
C ILE A 92 18.71 -7.10 -3.12
N ASP A 93 19.35 -6.02 -2.66
CA ASP A 93 20.82 -5.87 -2.62
C ASP A 93 21.51 -6.97 -1.80
N ARG A 94 20.81 -7.60 -0.86
CA ARG A 94 21.33 -8.76 -0.08
C ARG A 94 21.40 -10.06 -0.88
N GLY A 95 20.98 -10.07 -2.14
CA GLY A 95 20.98 -11.28 -2.98
C GLY A 95 19.91 -12.29 -2.59
N THR A 96 18.89 -11.89 -1.82
CA THR A 96 17.85 -12.79 -1.28
C THR A 96 17.02 -13.49 -2.38
N ILE A 97 17.02 -12.92 -3.59
CA ILE A 97 16.32 -13.46 -4.78
C ILE A 97 17.15 -14.59 -5.46
N GLY A 98 18.42 -14.76 -5.08
CA GLY A 98 19.30 -15.77 -5.68
C GLY A 98 19.82 -15.42 -7.08
N CYS A 99 19.82 -14.14 -7.43
CA CYS A 99 20.34 -13.63 -8.71
C CYS A 99 21.35 -12.50 -8.47
N ALA A 100 22.18 -12.22 -9.47
CA ALA A 100 23.11 -11.10 -9.43
C ALA A 100 22.34 -9.77 -9.33
N VAL A 101 22.89 -8.81 -8.58
CA VAL A 101 22.33 -7.46 -8.46
C VAL A 101 23.42 -6.47 -8.82
N THR A 102 23.13 -5.56 -9.75
CA THR A 102 24.05 -4.51 -10.16
C THR A 102 23.40 -3.13 -10.07
N LYS A 103 24.26 -2.13 -9.88
CA LYS A 103 23.94 -0.69 -9.96
C LYS A 103 24.42 -0.06 -11.27
N SER A 104 25.16 -0.82 -12.08
CA SER A 104 25.75 -0.40 -13.36
C SER A 104 24.85 -0.84 -14.52
N GLU A 105 24.51 0.11 -15.40
CA GLU A 105 23.74 -0.16 -16.61
C GLU A 105 24.51 -1.05 -17.59
N ASN A 106 25.81 -0.82 -17.75
CA ASN A 106 26.66 -1.58 -18.68
C ASN A 106 26.74 -3.05 -18.24
N GLU A 107 26.97 -3.29 -16.95
CA GLU A 107 27.03 -4.64 -16.40
C GLU A 107 25.69 -5.36 -16.60
N PHE A 108 24.56 -4.68 -16.39
CA PHE A 108 23.23 -5.25 -16.62
C PHE A 108 22.99 -5.68 -18.07
N LEU A 109 23.45 -4.89 -19.03
CA LEU A 109 23.28 -5.18 -20.46
C LEU A 109 24.19 -6.34 -20.90
N GLU A 110 25.45 -6.32 -20.49
CA GLU A 110 26.48 -7.30 -20.89
C GLU A 110 26.35 -8.65 -20.17
N TYR A 111 25.70 -8.72 -19.01
CA TYR A 111 25.59 -9.95 -18.23
C TYR A 111 24.79 -11.04 -18.95
N ASP A 112 25.41 -12.21 -19.14
CA ASP A 112 24.76 -13.40 -19.70
C ASP A 112 24.18 -14.26 -18.56
N GLY A 113 22.96 -13.91 -18.13
CA GLY A 113 22.26 -14.61 -17.05
C GLY A 113 21.12 -13.79 -16.45
N ASN A 114 20.64 -14.23 -15.29
CA ASN A 114 19.61 -13.53 -14.52
C ASN A 114 20.25 -12.46 -13.64
N ILE A 115 19.88 -11.20 -13.86
CA ILE A 115 20.44 -10.05 -13.14
C ILE A 115 19.35 -9.02 -12.84
N ILE A 116 19.45 -8.34 -11.70
CA ILE A 116 18.59 -7.23 -11.31
C ILE A 116 19.40 -5.94 -11.32
N PHE A 117 18.88 -4.94 -12.03
CA PHE A 117 19.33 -3.55 -11.95
C PHE A 117 18.53 -2.82 -10.86
N ASN A 118 19.18 -2.61 -9.72
CA ASN A 118 18.62 -1.94 -8.55
C ASN A 118 19.42 -0.68 -8.23
N SER A 119 19.11 0.42 -8.92
CA SER A 119 19.82 1.69 -8.81
C SER A 119 18.92 2.81 -8.25
N SER A 120 19.39 4.06 -8.34
CA SER A 120 18.55 5.22 -8.00
C SER A 120 17.29 5.27 -8.89
N ASP A 121 16.21 5.85 -8.38
CA ASP A 121 14.94 5.97 -9.12
C ASP A 121 15.16 6.67 -10.48
N ARG A 122 16.01 7.70 -10.48
CA ARG A 122 16.39 8.45 -11.69
C ARG A 122 17.12 7.55 -12.69
N ALA A 123 18.11 6.77 -12.25
CA ALA A 123 18.88 5.89 -13.13
C ALA A 123 17.98 4.79 -13.74
N MET A 124 17.14 4.17 -12.93
CA MET A 124 16.19 3.16 -13.41
C MET A 124 15.15 3.75 -14.37
N GLN A 125 14.66 4.97 -14.09
CA GLN A 125 13.73 5.65 -14.98
C GLN A 125 14.38 6.01 -16.33
N THR A 126 15.63 6.50 -16.33
CA THR A 126 16.39 6.77 -17.55
C THR A 126 16.59 5.49 -18.37
N PHE A 127 17.00 4.40 -17.72
CA PHE A 127 17.15 3.10 -18.37
C PHE A 127 15.84 2.63 -19.01
N ALA A 128 14.73 2.68 -18.27
CA ALA A 128 13.43 2.25 -18.78
C ALA A 128 12.89 3.16 -19.90
N LYS A 129 13.19 4.46 -19.88
CA LYS A 129 12.89 5.39 -20.98
C LYS A 129 13.65 5.00 -22.24
N ASN A 130 14.96 4.77 -22.12
CA ASN A 130 15.85 4.53 -23.25
C ASN A 130 15.66 3.12 -23.86
N HIS A 131 15.48 2.09 -23.03
CA HIS A 131 15.48 0.69 -23.47
C HIS A 131 14.10 0.02 -23.47
N LEU A 132 13.12 0.55 -22.71
CA LEU A 132 11.80 -0.09 -22.52
C LEU A 132 10.62 0.80 -22.93
N GLY A 133 10.87 1.96 -23.54
CA GLY A 133 9.85 2.91 -23.99
C GLY A 133 8.95 3.44 -22.86
N TYR A 134 9.47 3.55 -21.63
CA TYR A 134 8.68 3.93 -20.47
C TYR A 134 8.41 5.44 -20.41
N LEU A 135 7.18 5.86 -20.73
CA LEU A 135 6.81 7.29 -20.82
C LEU A 135 6.27 7.90 -19.51
N ARG A 136 6.17 7.13 -18.42
CA ARG A 136 5.54 7.60 -17.17
C ARG A 136 6.55 8.25 -16.22
N GLU A 137 6.05 9.18 -15.41
CA GLU A 137 6.80 9.83 -14.32
C GLU A 137 6.51 9.18 -12.96
N LYS A 138 6.56 7.85 -12.91
CA LYS A 138 6.49 7.08 -11.66
C LYS A 138 7.81 6.34 -11.45
N GLY A 139 8.34 6.40 -10.22
CA GLY A 139 9.52 5.64 -9.82
C GLY A 139 9.31 4.13 -10.00
N LEU A 140 10.37 3.45 -10.43
CA LEU A 140 10.39 2.00 -10.59
C LEU A 140 10.98 1.37 -9.33
N ASP A 141 10.48 0.20 -8.92
CA ASP A 141 11.03 -0.49 -7.77
C ASP A 141 12.37 -1.16 -8.12
N PHE A 142 12.40 -1.87 -9.25
CA PHE A 142 13.60 -2.49 -9.83
C PHE A 142 13.38 -2.85 -11.31
N ILE A 143 14.47 -3.17 -12.02
CA ILE A 143 14.45 -3.71 -13.38
C ILE A 143 15.18 -5.05 -13.38
N GLY A 144 14.58 -6.09 -13.97
CA GLY A 144 15.15 -7.44 -14.00
C GLY A 144 15.36 -7.93 -15.42
N LYS A 145 16.49 -8.60 -15.67
CA LYS A 145 16.75 -9.36 -16.90
C LYS A 145 16.70 -10.84 -16.54
N PHE A 146 15.72 -11.55 -17.07
CA PHE A 146 15.53 -12.98 -16.84
C PHE A 146 15.31 -13.68 -18.17
N ASN A 147 16.01 -14.80 -18.41
CA ASN A 147 15.91 -15.55 -19.68
C ASN A 147 16.05 -14.65 -20.93
N LYS A 148 17.02 -13.72 -20.90
CA LYS A 148 17.27 -12.71 -21.96
C LYS A 148 16.13 -11.71 -22.21
N LYS A 149 15.09 -11.68 -21.37
CA LYS A 149 14.00 -10.70 -21.41
C LYS A 149 14.14 -9.69 -20.29
N ILE A 150 13.94 -8.41 -20.60
CA ILE A 150 14.00 -7.32 -19.62
C ILE A 150 12.57 -6.96 -19.19
N ALA A 151 12.34 -6.90 -17.87
CA ALA A 151 11.06 -6.56 -17.25
C ALA A 151 11.26 -5.48 -16.17
N ARG A 152 10.19 -4.75 -15.84
CA ARG A 152 10.17 -3.64 -14.87
C ARG A 152 9.06 -3.83 -13.83
N SER A 153 9.32 -3.44 -12.58
CA SER A 153 8.32 -3.42 -11.48
C SER A 153 7.92 -1.99 -11.09
N LEU A 154 6.65 -1.79 -10.72
CA LEU A 154 6.00 -0.50 -10.42
C LEU A 154 5.41 -0.42 -9.02
#